data_AF-A0A9E6AK78-F1
#
_entry.id   AF-A0A9E6AK78-F1
#
_cell.length_a   1.000
_cell.length_b   1.000
_cell.length_c   1.000
_cell.angle_alpha   90.00
_cell.angle_beta   90.00
_cell.angle_gamma   90.00
#
_symmetry.space_group_name_H-M   'P 1'
#
loop_
_entity.id
_entity.type
_entity.pdbx_description
1 polymer ?
#
loop_
_entity_poly.entity_id
_entity_poly.type
_entity_poly.pdbx_seq_one_letter_code
_entity_poly.pdbx_strand_id
1 'polypeptide(L)'
;MNARFPWAFLGLALLSGTLGVFWVTLIPGVAHAESKAKAEAKSETDAAKGESAKAGERAEETADGATEGAADDVVIDEEPPTPRAKPKKPMSPLNPKPNEFPTKPAPKSPTELDVLLGDIAALRSRVGALTTSLFSSKIQIVTETDGDDNRIKRFVVTLDEGVVFQSKGSVFNAEDEKIVYEHAVAPGHHVVGVTIERYAIANKAYKTWQTTRFSVVVPERKVLRTLIYVEDDSDMGEDFPEDQEGEYSLEINIEAEVVD
;
A
#
# COMPACT_ATOMS: atom_id res chain seq x y z
N MET A 1 -9.11 -15.10 -52.47
CA MET A 1 -8.14 -15.30 -51.35
C MET A 1 -7.94 -13.95 -50.70
N ASN A 2 -8.15 -13.63 -49.43
CA ASN A 2 -8.74 -14.17 -48.19
C ASN A 2 -8.69 -12.93 -47.25
N ALA A 3 -9.49 -12.67 -46.24
CA ALA A 3 -10.83 -13.01 -45.80
C ALA A 3 -11.13 -11.88 -44.79
N ARG A 4 -12.25 -11.16 -44.96
CA ARG A 4 -12.74 -10.16 -43.99
C ARG A 4 -13.74 -10.87 -43.08
N PHE A 5 -13.46 -10.91 -41.78
CA PHE A 5 -14.40 -11.41 -40.77
C PHE A 5 -15.32 -10.27 -40.32
N PRO A 6 -16.66 -10.40 -40.47
CA PRO A 6 -17.61 -9.42 -39.96
C PRO A 6 -18.07 -9.76 -38.53
N TRP A 7 -18.27 -8.71 -37.75
CA TRP A 7 -19.02 -8.70 -36.50
C TRP A 7 -20.44 -9.24 -36.71
N ALA A 8 -20.87 -10.14 -35.83
CA ALA A 8 -22.26 -10.57 -35.75
C ALA A 8 -22.91 -9.94 -34.51
N PHE A 9 -23.61 -8.83 -34.72
CA PHE A 9 -24.69 -8.36 -33.85
C PHE A 9 -25.99 -9.00 -34.33
N LEU A 10 -26.60 -9.83 -33.49
CA LEU A 10 -27.98 -10.34 -33.62
C LEU A 10 -28.38 -10.68 -32.17
N GLY A 11 -29.30 -10.03 -31.46
CA GLY A 11 -30.54 -9.40 -31.88
C GLY A 11 -31.69 -10.32 -31.49
N LEU A 12 -32.33 -10.12 -30.34
CA LEU A 12 -33.76 -10.36 -30.15
C LEU A 12 -34.25 -9.80 -28.79
N ALA A 13 -34.95 -8.67 -28.84
CA ALA A 13 -35.79 -8.16 -27.77
C ALA A 13 -37.24 -8.20 -28.24
N LEU A 14 -38.06 -9.04 -27.61
CA LEU A 14 -39.53 -9.06 -27.63
C LEU A 14 -39.93 -10.17 -26.64
N LEU A 15 -41.00 -10.15 -25.85
CA LEU A 15 -41.95 -9.16 -25.32
C LEU A 15 -42.97 -10.05 -24.57
N SER A 16 -43.53 -9.57 -23.45
CA SER A 16 -44.72 -10.13 -22.76
C SER A 16 -44.57 -11.52 -22.10
N GLY A 17 -45.14 -11.80 -20.92
CA GLY A 17 -46.02 -11.03 -20.06
C GLY A 17 -46.40 -11.87 -18.83
N THR A 18 -46.70 -11.15 -17.74
CA THR A 18 -47.76 -11.43 -16.74
C THR A 18 -47.86 -12.83 -16.09
N LEU A 19 -47.66 -12.93 -14.77
CA LEU A 19 -48.72 -13.06 -13.74
C LEU A 19 -48.16 -13.51 -12.36
N GLY A 20 -48.55 -12.81 -11.29
CA GLY A 20 -48.69 -13.32 -9.92
C GLY A 20 -47.40 -13.45 -9.09
N VAL A 21 -47.36 -13.24 -7.77
CA VAL A 21 -48.39 -13.15 -6.73
C VAL A 21 -47.82 -12.34 -5.55
N PHE A 22 -48.69 -11.48 -5.02
CA PHE A 22 -48.62 -10.77 -3.73
C PHE A 22 -48.12 -11.63 -2.56
N TRP A 23 -47.19 -11.09 -1.75
CA TRP A 23 -47.24 -11.23 -0.29
C TRP A 23 -46.83 -9.91 0.36
N VAL A 24 -47.85 -9.14 0.78
CA VAL A 24 -47.73 -8.03 1.71
C VAL A 24 -47.95 -8.60 3.10
N THR A 25 -46.90 -8.69 3.92
CA THR A 25 -47.03 -8.97 5.35
C THR A 25 -47.12 -7.66 6.13
N LEU A 26 -48.34 -7.37 6.58
CA LEU A 26 -48.65 -6.41 7.64
C LEU A 26 -47.92 -6.80 8.93
N ILE A 27 -47.21 -5.86 9.55
CA ILE A 27 -46.85 -5.93 10.98
C ILE A 27 -47.71 -4.87 11.70
N PRO A 28 -48.53 -5.25 12.71
CA PRO A 28 -49.27 -4.29 13.52
C PRO A 28 -48.34 -3.59 14.52
N GLY A 29 -48.57 -2.29 14.69
CA GLY A 29 -47.83 -1.44 15.61
C GLY A 29 -48.20 -1.64 17.08
N VAL A 30 -47.29 -1.19 17.94
CA VAL A 30 -47.56 -0.79 19.32
C VAL A 30 -47.12 0.67 19.46
N ALA A 31 -48.08 1.52 19.80
CA ALA A 31 -47.91 2.93 20.13
C ALA A 31 -47.70 3.09 21.65
N HIS A 32 -46.82 4.02 22.04
CA HIS A 32 -46.77 4.87 23.26
C HIS A 32 -45.42 5.63 23.20
N ALA A 33 -45.27 6.93 23.45
CA ALA A 33 -46.15 7.98 23.88
C ALA A 33 -45.53 9.34 23.48
N GLU A 34 -46.41 10.33 23.31
CA GLU A 34 -46.18 11.73 22.96
C GLU A 34 -45.76 12.55 24.20
N SER A 35 -44.80 13.46 24.09
CA SER A 35 -44.75 14.66 24.95
C SER A 35 -44.26 15.89 24.17
N LYS A 36 -45.20 16.79 23.93
CA LYS A 36 -45.07 18.16 23.39
C LYS A 36 -44.39 19.13 24.38
N ALA A 37 -43.61 20.07 23.84
CA ALA A 37 -43.69 21.53 24.06
C ALA A 37 -42.60 22.19 23.18
N LYS A 38 -42.90 22.80 22.01
CA LYS A 38 -43.52 24.11 21.73
C LYS A 38 -42.82 25.31 22.40
N ALA A 39 -42.05 26.07 21.62
CA ALA A 39 -42.04 27.54 21.61
C ALA A 39 -41.42 28.05 20.28
N GLU A 40 -42.27 28.69 19.46
CA GLU A 40 -41.93 29.49 18.29
C GLU A 40 -41.55 30.91 18.72
N ALA A 41 -40.68 31.60 17.96
CA ALA A 41 -40.87 33.02 17.64
C ALA A 41 -39.99 33.45 16.45
N LYS A 42 -40.67 33.88 15.38
CA LYS A 42 -40.20 34.57 14.17
C LYS A 42 -39.58 35.95 14.45
N SER A 43 -38.74 36.40 13.51
CA SER A 43 -38.82 37.76 12.94
C SER A 43 -38.18 37.79 11.53
N GLU A 44 -39.01 38.04 10.51
CA GLU A 44 -38.67 38.67 9.21
C GLU A 44 -38.13 40.10 9.48
N THR A 45 -37.48 40.89 8.60
CA THR A 45 -37.71 41.14 7.17
C THR A 45 -36.56 42.02 6.60
N ASP A 46 -36.45 42.04 5.26
CA ASP A 46 -36.02 43.15 4.37
C ASP A 46 -34.53 43.55 4.29
N ALA A 47 -33.95 44.01 3.18
CA ALA A 47 -34.27 44.03 1.75
C ALA A 47 -33.06 44.65 1.00
N ALA A 48 -32.96 44.36 -0.31
CA ALA A 48 -32.49 45.25 -1.39
C ALA A 48 -30.98 45.57 -1.57
N LYS A 49 -30.46 45.04 -2.70
CA LYS A 49 -30.02 45.78 -3.92
C LYS A 49 -28.86 46.79 -3.79
N GLY A 50 -27.79 46.57 -4.56
CA GLY A 50 -26.79 47.60 -4.86
C GLY A 50 -25.66 47.13 -5.77
N GLU A 51 -25.63 47.68 -6.98
CA GLU A 51 -24.75 47.39 -8.11
C GLU A 51 -23.59 48.42 -8.18
N SER A 52 -22.52 48.03 -8.88
CA SER A 52 -21.52 48.88 -9.58
C SER A 52 -20.19 49.28 -8.89
N ALA A 53 -19.12 48.70 -9.46
CA ALA A 53 -17.99 49.35 -10.14
C ALA A 53 -17.03 50.27 -9.35
N LYS A 54 -15.71 49.99 -9.41
CA LYS A 54 -14.78 50.42 -10.48
C LYS A 54 -13.34 50.55 -9.93
N ALA A 55 -12.40 50.30 -10.84
CA ALA A 55 -10.96 50.40 -10.72
C ALA A 55 -10.39 51.81 -10.43
N GLY A 56 -9.14 51.82 -9.95
CA GLY A 56 -8.13 52.89 -10.03
C GLY A 56 -6.82 52.30 -9.47
N GLU A 57 -5.85 51.90 -10.30
CA GLU A 57 -4.81 52.71 -10.96
C GLU A 57 -3.75 53.31 -10.01
N ARG A 58 -2.64 52.56 -9.92
CA ARG A 58 -1.22 52.94 -10.00
C ARG A 58 -0.80 54.39 -9.68
N ALA A 59 0.16 54.52 -8.75
CA ALA A 59 1.27 55.47 -8.82
C ALA A 59 2.49 54.95 -8.03
N GLU A 60 3.68 55.19 -8.60
CA GLU A 60 5.05 54.90 -8.14
C GLU A 60 5.38 55.69 -6.83
N GLU A 61 6.44 55.47 -6.04
CA GLU A 61 7.87 55.48 -6.39
C GLU A 61 8.76 55.27 -5.13
N THR A 62 9.98 54.74 -5.35
CA THR A 62 11.27 54.97 -4.63
C THR A 62 11.70 54.27 -3.31
N ALA A 63 13.04 54.05 -3.31
CA ALA A 63 14.02 53.73 -2.27
C ALA A 63 14.18 52.22 -1.96
N ASP A 64 15.14 51.51 -2.56
CA ASP A 64 16.61 51.61 -2.47
C ASP A 64 17.15 51.45 -1.04
N GLY A 65 18.01 50.45 -0.87
CA GLY A 65 18.46 49.95 0.43
C GLY A 65 19.40 48.75 0.26
N ALA A 66 20.57 49.04 -0.32
CA ALA A 66 21.65 48.10 -0.58
C ALA A 66 22.22 47.45 0.69
N THR A 67 22.56 46.18 0.50
CA THR A 67 23.56 45.37 1.19
C THR A 67 24.87 46.09 1.46
N GLU A 68 25.39 45.99 2.68
CA GLU A 68 26.83 46.05 2.98
C GLU A 68 27.13 45.18 4.22
N GLY A 69 27.54 43.93 3.96
CA GLY A 69 28.16 43.07 4.95
C GLY A 69 29.68 43.21 4.82
N ALA A 70 30.30 43.91 5.76
CA ALA A 70 31.74 43.96 5.92
C ALA A 70 32.22 42.68 6.61
N ALA A 71 32.97 41.84 5.90
CA ALA A 71 33.78 40.78 6.48
C ALA A 71 35.24 41.11 6.19
N ASP A 72 35.98 41.39 7.27
CA ASP A 72 37.42 41.61 7.28
C ASP A 72 38.18 40.40 6.73
N ASP A 73 39.14 40.72 5.88
CA ASP A 73 40.09 39.81 5.25
C ASP A 73 41.29 39.64 6.20
N VAL A 74 41.43 38.46 6.82
CA VAL A 74 42.62 38.10 7.62
C VAL A 74 43.27 36.87 6.99
N VAL A 75 44.32 37.14 6.23
CA VAL A 75 45.30 36.17 5.75
C VAL A 75 46.11 35.65 6.95
N ILE A 76 45.99 34.36 7.27
CA ILE A 76 46.92 33.64 8.16
C ILE A 76 47.58 32.54 7.33
N ASP A 77 48.81 32.82 6.91
CA ASP A 77 49.78 31.81 6.48
C ASP A 77 50.35 31.15 7.75
N GLU A 78 49.93 29.91 8.06
CA GLU A 78 50.58 29.07 9.07
C GLU A 78 50.98 27.71 8.46
N GLU A 79 52.30 27.51 8.42
CA GLU A 79 53.02 26.32 8.03
C GLU A 79 52.66 25.12 8.94
N PRO A 80 52.48 23.88 8.42
CA PRO A 80 52.02 22.76 9.23
C PRO A 80 53.14 22.23 10.16
N PRO A 81 52.91 22.11 11.49
CA PRO A 81 53.91 21.53 12.38
C PRO A 81 54.03 20.01 12.19
N THR A 82 55.27 19.55 12.15
CA THR A 82 55.66 18.12 12.08
C THR A 82 55.03 17.30 13.22
N PRO A 83 54.60 16.03 12.96
CA PRO A 83 53.91 15.23 13.96
C PRO A 83 54.87 14.75 15.05
N ARG A 84 54.72 15.29 16.26
CA ARG A 84 55.32 14.73 17.48
C ARG A 84 54.78 13.32 17.73
N ALA A 85 55.69 12.36 17.87
CA ALA A 85 55.36 10.98 18.23
C ALA A 85 54.59 10.94 19.57
N LYS A 86 53.37 10.40 19.55
CA LYS A 86 52.55 10.20 20.76
C LYS A 86 53.08 8.99 21.55
N PRO A 87 53.23 9.08 22.88
CA PRO A 87 53.57 7.92 23.71
C PRO A 87 52.42 6.91 23.67
N LYS A 88 52.74 5.62 23.50
CA LYS A 88 51.78 4.51 23.59
C LYS A 88 51.14 4.52 24.98
N LYS A 89 49.92 5.05 25.10
CA LYS A 89 49.09 4.81 26.28
C LYS A 89 48.78 3.30 26.35
N PRO A 90 48.91 2.65 27.53
CA PRO A 90 48.43 1.29 27.70
C PRO A 90 46.92 1.28 27.41
N MET A 91 46.50 0.43 26.47
CA MET A 91 45.09 0.26 26.13
C MET A 91 44.34 -0.19 27.39
N SER A 92 43.24 0.50 27.71
CA SER A 92 42.35 0.13 28.79
C SER A 92 41.95 -1.36 28.68
N PRO A 93 41.85 -2.11 29.78
CA PRO A 93 41.50 -3.54 29.79
C PRO A 93 40.08 -3.86 29.32
N LEU A 94 39.33 -2.85 28.88
CA LEU A 94 37.98 -2.94 28.32
C LEU A 94 37.95 -2.92 26.78
N ASN A 95 39.12 -2.84 26.12
CA ASN A 95 39.22 -3.11 24.68
C ASN A 95 39.70 -4.55 24.50
N PRO A 96 38.79 -5.54 24.36
CA PRO A 96 39.16 -6.91 24.08
C PRO A 96 40.02 -6.98 22.82
N LYS A 97 41.00 -7.89 22.82
CA LYS A 97 41.89 -8.05 21.66
C LYS A 97 41.05 -8.53 20.46
N PRO A 98 41.38 -8.16 19.21
CA PRO A 98 40.66 -8.62 18.02
C PRO A 98 40.50 -10.15 17.91
N ASN A 99 41.36 -10.91 18.60
CA ASN A 99 41.33 -12.38 18.65
C ASN A 99 40.33 -12.96 19.67
N GLU A 100 39.60 -12.11 20.40
CA GLU A 100 38.57 -12.50 21.38
C GLU A 100 37.16 -12.44 20.79
N PHE A 101 37.01 -11.96 19.55
CA PHE A 101 35.79 -12.09 18.79
C PHE A 101 35.75 -13.47 18.11
N PRO A 102 34.63 -14.20 18.17
CA PRO A 102 34.47 -15.40 17.35
C PRO A 102 34.75 -15.01 15.90
N THR A 103 35.79 -15.63 15.32
CA THR A 103 36.18 -15.38 13.94
C THR A 103 34.95 -15.61 13.09
N LYS A 104 34.54 -14.59 12.33
CA LYS A 104 33.40 -14.67 11.43
C LYS A 104 33.54 -15.97 10.62
N PRO A 105 32.55 -16.86 10.63
CA PRO A 105 32.67 -18.14 9.93
C PRO A 105 33.09 -17.86 8.48
N ALA A 106 34.03 -18.65 7.98
CA ALA A 106 34.51 -18.52 6.61
C ALA A 106 33.29 -18.51 5.66
N PRO A 107 33.28 -17.64 4.65
CA PRO A 107 32.19 -17.62 3.67
C PRO A 107 32.10 -19.01 3.03
N LYS A 108 30.89 -19.58 3.01
CA LYS A 108 30.61 -20.87 2.35
C LYS A 108 31.05 -20.78 0.89
N SER A 109 31.61 -21.87 0.36
CA SER A 109 31.94 -21.92 -1.06
C SER A 109 30.66 -21.76 -1.89
N PRO A 110 30.72 -21.13 -3.08
CA PRO A 110 29.55 -21.00 -3.96
C PRO A 110 28.85 -22.34 -4.23
N THR A 111 29.62 -23.42 -4.35
CA THR A 111 29.12 -24.79 -4.52
C THR A 111 28.33 -25.31 -3.31
N GLU A 112 28.77 -25.01 -2.08
CA GLU A 112 28.00 -25.37 -0.88
C GLU A 112 26.68 -24.59 -0.80
N LEU A 113 26.67 -23.33 -1.27
CA LEU A 113 25.44 -22.54 -1.35
C LEU A 113 24.46 -23.14 -2.35
N ASP A 114 24.93 -23.57 -3.53
CA ASP A 114 24.08 -24.20 -4.54
C ASP A 114 23.45 -25.50 -4.04
N VAL A 115 24.21 -26.34 -3.34
CA VAL A 115 23.69 -27.57 -2.70
C VAL A 115 22.61 -27.25 -1.68
N LEU A 116 22.86 -26.27 -0.80
CA LEU A 116 21.88 -25.86 0.20
C LEU A 116 20.59 -25.29 -0.43
N LEU A 117 20.72 -24.50 -1.49
CA LEU A 117 19.57 -23.99 -2.23
C LEU A 117 18.78 -25.13 -2.90
N GLY A 118 19.48 -26.14 -3.43
CA GLY A 118 18.89 -27.36 -3.98
C GLY A 118 18.13 -28.17 -2.93
N ASP A 119 18.72 -28.39 -1.75
CA ASP A 119 18.10 -29.12 -0.64
C ASP A 119 16.86 -28.39 -0.10
N ILE A 120 16.93 -27.06 0.03
CA ILE A 120 15.78 -26.24 0.43
C ILE A 120 14.65 -26.35 -0.60
N ALA A 121 14.98 -26.31 -1.90
CA ALA A 121 13.99 -26.48 -2.96
C ALA A 121 13.34 -27.88 -2.91
N ALA A 122 14.14 -28.93 -2.72
CA ALA A 122 13.64 -30.30 -2.59
C ALA A 122 12.74 -30.49 -1.35
N LEU A 123 13.12 -29.91 -0.21
CA LEU A 123 12.31 -29.94 1.01
C LEU A 123 10.97 -29.24 0.80
N ARG A 124 10.98 -28.04 0.22
CA ARG A 124 9.75 -27.29 -0.10
C ARG A 124 8.84 -28.05 -1.05
N SER A 125 9.40 -28.75 -2.03
CA SER A 125 8.64 -29.60 -2.94
C SER A 125 7.96 -30.78 -2.23
N ARG A 126 8.67 -31.47 -1.33
CA ARG A 126 8.08 -32.58 -0.55
C ARG A 126 6.99 -32.12 0.40
N VAL A 127 7.18 -30.99 1.06
CA VAL A 127 6.15 -30.39 1.93
C VAL A 127 4.92 -30.05 1.10
N GLY A 128 5.09 -29.41 -0.06
CA GLY A 128 3.98 -29.10 -0.96
C GLY A 128 3.21 -30.34 -1.42
N ALA A 129 3.92 -31.42 -1.79
CA ALA A 129 3.28 -32.68 -2.18
C ALA A 129 2.51 -33.33 -1.03
N LEU A 130 3.06 -33.30 0.20
CA LEU A 130 2.42 -33.85 1.39
C LEU A 130 1.16 -33.06 1.76
N THR A 131 1.20 -31.73 1.71
CA THR A 131 0.03 -30.89 1.99
C THR A 131 -1.09 -31.14 0.98
N THR A 132 -0.76 -31.28 -0.32
CA THR A 132 -1.75 -31.58 -1.36
C THR A 132 -2.37 -32.97 -1.22
N SER A 133 -1.62 -33.93 -0.65
CA SER A 133 -2.17 -35.26 -0.37
C SER A 133 -2.98 -35.32 0.92
N LEU A 134 -2.67 -34.51 1.93
CA LEU A 134 -3.33 -34.54 3.24
C LEU A 134 -4.62 -33.70 3.26
N PHE A 135 -4.64 -32.59 2.53
CA PHE A 135 -5.74 -31.64 2.60
C PHE A 135 -6.48 -31.53 1.27
N SER A 136 -7.81 -31.66 1.36
CA SER A 136 -8.71 -31.36 0.24
C SER A 136 -9.15 -29.90 0.21
N SER A 137 -8.92 -29.16 1.30
CA SER A 137 -9.17 -27.72 1.38
C SER A 137 -8.08 -26.96 0.64
N LYS A 138 -8.46 -25.86 0.00
CA LYS A 138 -7.52 -24.98 -0.72
C LYS A 138 -7.74 -23.52 -0.36
N ILE A 139 -6.67 -22.75 -0.46
CA ILE A 139 -6.74 -21.29 -0.44
C ILE A 139 -6.23 -20.76 -1.77
N GLN A 140 -6.98 -19.84 -2.36
CA GLN A 140 -6.62 -19.10 -3.56
C GLN A 140 -6.55 -17.63 -3.19
N ILE A 141 -5.38 -17.01 -3.37
CA ILE A 141 -5.16 -15.59 -3.11
C ILE A 141 -5.15 -14.86 -4.43
N VAL A 142 -6.06 -13.90 -4.56
CA VAL A 142 -6.25 -13.02 -5.71
C VAL A 142 -5.92 -11.60 -5.27
N THR A 143 -5.32 -10.83 -6.16
CA THR A 143 -4.98 -9.43 -5.89
C THR A 143 -5.45 -8.57 -7.05
N GLU A 144 -6.02 -7.43 -6.70
CA GLU A 144 -6.36 -6.34 -7.60
C GLU A 144 -5.76 -5.05 -7.01
N THR A 145 -5.21 -4.21 -7.88
CA THR A 145 -4.59 -2.95 -7.47
C THR A 145 -5.19 -1.82 -8.27
N ASP A 146 -5.69 -0.81 -7.56
CA ASP A 146 -6.18 0.44 -8.12
C ASP A 146 -5.32 1.61 -7.59
N GLY A 147 -5.10 2.61 -8.44
CA GLY A 147 -4.27 3.77 -8.12
C GLY A 147 -3.36 4.21 -9.28
N ASP A 148 -3.52 5.45 -9.71
CA ASP A 148 -2.82 6.01 -10.87
C ASP A 148 -1.51 6.72 -10.51
N ASP A 149 -1.46 7.37 -9.35
CA ASP A 149 -0.42 8.36 -8.99
C ASP A 149 0.81 7.75 -8.30
N ASN A 150 0.68 6.50 -7.87
CA ASN A 150 1.68 5.79 -7.12
C ASN A 150 2.09 4.49 -7.83
N ARG A 151 3.29 4.01 -7.49
CA ARG A 151 3.82 2.75 -8.02
C ARG A 151 4.23 1.83 -6.89
N ILE A 152 3.65 0.63 -6.89
CA ILE A 152 4.01 -0.42 -5.94
C ILE A 152 5.35 -1.01 -6.35
N LYS A 153 6.40 -0.71 -5.59
CA LYS A 153 7.75 -1.26 -5.83
C LYS A 153 7.89 -2.68 -5.33
N ARG A 154 7.26 -2.99 -4.19
CA ARG A 154 7.33 -4.31 -3.56
C ARG A 154 5.94 -4.70 -3.11
N PHE A 155 5.49 -5.86 -3.56
CA PHE A 155 4.27 -6.50 -3.08
C PHE A 155 4.63 -7.90 -2.62
N VAL A 156 4.41 -8.17 -1.33
CA VAL A 156 4.70 -9.46 -0.70
C VAL A 156 3.44 -9.96 -0.03
N VAL A 157 3.09 -11.20 -0.33
CA VAL A 157 2.01 -11.91 0.35
C VAL A 157 2.61 -13.02 1.18
N THR A 158 2.18 -13.10 2.43
CA THR A 158 2.54 -14.18 3.35
C THR A 158 1.30 -14.98 3.74
N LEU A 159 1.47 -16.28 3.91
CA LEU A 159 0.49 -17.17 4.52
C LEU A 159 1.15 -17.84 5.71
N ASP A 160 0.57 -17.71 6.90
CA ASP A 160 1.12 -18.24 8.16
C ASP A 160 2.60 -17.89 8.35
N GLU A 161 2.92 -16.60 8.14
CA GLU A 161 4.28 -16.02 8.19
C GLU A 161 5.24 -16.48 7.08
N GLY A 162 4.87 -17.48 6.27
CA GLY A 162 5.62 -17.91 5.09
C GLY A 162 5.37 -17.02 3.88
N VAL A 163 6.42 -16.55 3.20
CA VAL A 163 6.28 -15.80 1.94
C VAL A 163 5.79 -16.75 0.84
N VAL A 164 4.57 -16.49 0.35
CA VAL A 164 3.94 -17.27 -0.72
C VAL A 164 4.04 -16.59 -2.08
N PHE A 165 4.04 -15.25 -2.08
CA PHE A 165 4.22 -14.46 -3.29
C PHE A 165 5.12 -13.25 -3.01
N GLN A 166 5.96 -12.95 -3.98
CA GLN A 166 6.73 -11.72 -4.02
C GLN A 166 6.76 -11.23 -5.47
N SER A 167 6.39 -9.97 -5.67
CA SER A 167 6.42 -9.36 -6.99
C SER A 167 7.83 -9.40 -7.58
N LYS A 168 7.93 -9.85 -8.84
CA LYS A 168 9.16 -9.86 -9.60
C LYS A 168 9.15 -8.66 -10.54
N GLY A 169 9.98 -7.66 -10.27
CA GLY A 169 10.06 -6.46 -11.10
C GLY A 169 10.31 -5.20 -10.28
N SER A 170 10.48 -4.07 -10.99
CA SER A 170 10.62 -2.76 -10.37
C SER A 170 9.29 -2.14 -9.95
N VAL A 171 8.19 -2.54 -10.60
CA VAL A 171 6.82 -2.07 -10.36
C VAL A 171 5.89 -3.27 -10.45
N PHE A 172 4.98 -3.40 -9.49
CA PHE A 172 3.87 -4.34 -9.48
C PHE A 172 2.58 -3.58 -9.79
N ASN A 173 1.77 -4.14 -10.69
CA ASN A 173 0.43 -3.68 -10.99
C ASN A 173 -0.41 -4.93 -11.36
N ALA A 174 -1.63 -4.99 -10.85
CA ALA A 174 -2.66 -5.95 -11.17
C ALA A 174 -3.98 -5.20 -11.44
N GLU A 175 -4.07 -4.60 -12.64
CA GLU A 175 -5.27 -3.86 -13.12
C GLU A 175 -6.54 -4.73 -13.09
N ASP A 176 -6.38 -6.04 -13.29
CA ASP A 176 -7.45 -7.03 -13.15
C ASP A 176 -7.11 -8.02 -12.02
N GLU A 177 -8.14 -8.71 -11.53
CA GLU A 177 -8.03 -9.82 -10.59
C GLU A 177 -6.94 -10.84 -11.01
N LYS A 178 -5.82 -10.81 -10.30
CA LYS A 178 -4.67 -11.67 -10.56
C LYS A 178 -4.50 -12.71 -9.46
N ILE A 179 -4.56 -13.98 -9.83
CA ILE A 179 -4.23 -15.08 -8.92
C ILE A 179 -2.72 -15.04 -8.65
N VAL A 180 -2.34 -14.71 -7.41
CA VAL A 180 -0.93 -14.62 -6.98
C VAL A 180 -0.46 -15.90 -6.29
N TYR A 181 -1.39 -16.68 -5.72
CA TYR A 181 -1.07 -17.92 -5.04
C TYR A 181 -2.29 -18.85 -5.01
N GLU A 182 -2.06 -20.16 -5.18
CA GLU A 182 -3.05 -21.19 -4.94
C GLU A 182 -2.35 -22.42 -4.37
N HIS A 183 -2.85 -22.94 -3.24
CA HIS A 183 -2.31 -24.17 -2.66
C HIS A 183 -3.28 -24.89 -1.72
N ALA A 184 -3.03 -26.17 -1.49
CA ALA A 184 -3.75 -26.96 -0.50
C ALA A 184 -3.27 -26.63 0.91
N VAL A 185 -4.21 -26.38 1.82
CA VAL A 185 -3.95 -25.96 3.21
C VAL A 185 -4.85 -26.69 4.18
N ALA A 186 -4.44 -26.74 5.45
CA ALA A 186 -5.29 -27.31 6.48
C ALA A 186 -6.63 -26.53 6.57
N PRO A 187 -7.73 -27.18 6.95
CA PRO A 187 -8.92 -26.43 7.37
C PRO A 187 -8.66 -25.75 8.72
N GLY A 188 -9.24 -24.57 8.92
CA GLY A 188 -9.12 -23.81 10.18
C GLY A 188 -8.59 -22.38 9.98
N HIS A 189 -8.01 -21.82 11.04
CA HIS A 189 -7.51 -20.44 11.05
C HIS A 189 -6.16 -20.32 10.36
N HIS A 190 -6.07 -19.40 9.42
CA HIS A 190 -4.84 -19.02 8.73
C HIS A 190 -4.65 -17.51 8.78
N VAL A 191 -3.40 -17.07 8.71
CA VAL A 191 -3.07 -15.64 8.67
C VAL A 191 -2.55 -15.27 7.29
N VAL A 192 -3.30 -14.43 6.58
CA VAL A 192 -2.86 -13.82 5.32
C VAL A 192 -2.25 -12.46 5.66
N GLY A 193 -0.98 -12.27 5.30
CA GLY A 193 -0.27 -11.01 5.47
C GLY A 193 0.03 -10.39 4.12
N VAL A 194 -0.08 -9.07 4.05
CA VAL A 194 0.21 -8.26 2.86
C VAL A 194 1.19 -7.18 3.26
N THR A 195 2.31 -7.10 2.57
CA THR A 195 3.30 -6.05 2.74
C THR A 195 3.50 -5.31 1.42
N ILE A 196 3.32 -3.98 1.48
CA ILE A 196 3.38 -3.10 0.31
C ILE A 196 4.46 -2.04 0.57
N GLU A 197 5.38 -1.88 -0.38
CA GLU A 197 6.30 -0.75 -0.47
C GLU A 197 5.97 0.01 -1.75
N ARG A 198 5.63 1.29 -1.64
CA ARG A 198 5.29 2.15 -2.78
C ARG A 198 6.12 3.43 -2.80
N TYR A 199 6.11 4.09 -3.95
CA TYR A 199 6.67 5.43 -4.13
C TYR A 199 5.81 6.26 -5.08
N ALA A 200 5.82 7.58 -4.88
CA ALA A 200 5.12 8.52 -5.74
C ALA A 200 5.78 8.67 -7.10
N ILE A 201 4.98 8.79 -8.17
CA ILE A 201 5.51 8.93 -9.54
C ILE A 201 6.29 10.23 -9.70
N ALA A 202 5.72 11.33 -9.21
CA ALA A 202 6.30 12.67 -9.30
C ALA A 202 7.65 12.77 -8.58
N ASN A 203 7.79 12.12 -7.40
CA ASN A 203 9.06 12.08 -6.69
C ASN A 203 9.25 10.78 -5.89
N LYS A 204 10.24 9.99 -6.33
CA LYS A 204 10.62 8.71 -5.70
C LYS A 204 11.17 8.84 -4.27
N ALA A 205 11.40 10.05 -3.77
CA ALA A 205 11.78 10.30 -2.39
C ALA A 205 10.63 9.98 -1.41
N TYR A 206 9.38 10.23 -1.83
CA TYR A 206 8.20 9.90 -1.05
C TYR A 206 7.91 8.41 -1.16
N LYS A 207 8.02 7.71 -0.02
CA LYS A 207 7.86 6.26 0.06
C LYS A 207 7.04 5.90 1.27
N THR A 208 6.13 4.97 1.06
CA THR A 208 5.30 4.41 2.13
C THR A 208 5.52 2.91 2.21
N TRP A 209 5.53 2.41 3.44
CA TRP A 209 5.61 1.00 3.73
C TRP A 209 4.49 0.62 4.68
N GLN A 210 3.69 -0.36 4.29
CA GLN A 210 2.55 -0.85 5.07
C GLN A 210 2.59 -2.36 5.14
N THR A 211 2.24 -2.90 6.31
CA THR A 211 2.05 -4.33 6.51
C THR A 211 0.73 -4.56 7.23
N THR A 212 -0.15 -5.32 6.59
CA THR A 212 -1.46 -5.68 7.13
C THR A 212 -1.55 -7.20 7.27
N ARG A 213 -2.28 -7.67 8.30
CA ARG A 213 -2.51 -9.10 8.56
C ARG A 213 -3.98 -9.35 8.80
N PHE A 214 -4.48 -10.43 8.22
CA PHE A 214 -5.87 -10.84 8.27
C PHE A 214 -5.95 -12.29 8.72
N SER A 215 -6.85 -12.58 9.66
CA SER A 215 -7.17 -13.95 10.04
C SER A 215 -8.33 -14.44 9.18
N VAL A 216 -8.10 -15.47 8.39
CA VAL A 216 -9.12 -16.12 7.55
C VAL A 216 -9.39 -17.53 8.04
N VAL A 217 -10.60 -18.03 7.82
CA VAL A 217 -10.98 -19.40 8.21
C VAL A 217 -11.22 -20.22 6.94
N VAL A 218 -10.38 -21.21 6.71
CA VAL A 218 -10.48 -22.11 5.56
C VAL A 218 -11.47 -23.23 5.88
N PRO A 219 -12.57 -23.36 5.11
CA PRO A 219 -13.54 -24.45 5.28
C PRO A 219 -12.97 -25.81 4.89
N GLU A 220 -13.56 -26.88 5.44
CA GLU A 220 -13.22 -28.25 5.08
C GLU A 220 -13.66 -28.60 3.65
N ARG A 221 -12.77 -29.21 2.87
CA ARG A 221 -13.02 -29.75 1.52
C ARG A 221 -13.55 -28.73 0.51
N LYS A 222 -13.31 -27.45 0.73
CA LYS A 222 -13.73 -26.36 -0.14
C LYS A 222 -12.55 -25.45 -0.48
N VAL A 223 -12.74 -24.58 -1.46
CA VAL A 223 -11.76 -23.56 -1.82
C VAL A 223 -12.16 -22.24 -1.19
N LEU A 224 -11.25 -21.64 -0.40
CA LEU A 224 -11.39 -20.26 0.05
C LEU A 224 -10.70 -19.36 -0.97
N ARG A 225 -11.47 -18.51 -1.65
CA ARG A 225 -10.96 -17.42 -2.47
C ARG A 225 -10.81 -16.19 -1.59
N THR A 226 -9.60 -15.66 -1.54
CA THR A 226 -9.24 -14.48 -0.76
C THR A 226 -8.80 -13.39 -1.73
N LEU A 227 -9.64 -12.38 -1.90
CA LEU A 227 -9.40 -11.25 -2.77
C LEU A 227 -8.84 -10.09 -1.96
N ILE A 228 -7.66 -9.63 -2.35
CA ILE A 228 -6.96 -8.50 -1.75
C ILE A 228 -7.13 -7.32 -2.70
N TYR A 229 -7.90 -6.32 -2.25
CA TYR A 229 -8.04 -5.03 -2.93
C TYR A 229 -7.06 -4.05 -2.31
N VAL A 230 -6.23 -3.44 -3.17
CA VAL A 230 -5.30 -2.37 -2.78
C VAL A 230 -5.74 -1.11 -3.50
N GLU A 231 -6.16 -0.11 -2.74
CA GLU A 231 -6.61 1.19 -3.25
C GLU A 231 -5.67 2.28 -2.76
N ASP A 232 -5.26 3.16 -3.68
CA ASP A 232 -4.27 4.20 -3.43
C ASP A 232 -4.70 5.56 -3.98
N ASP A 233 -5.31 6.36 -3.11
CA ASP A 233 -5.72 7.74 -3.38
C ASP A 233 -4.71 8.78 -2.86
N SER A 234 -3.41 8.44 -2.77
CA SER A 234 -2.43 9.42 -2.28
C SER A 234 -2.04 10.43 -3.36
N ASP A 235 -2.26 11.72 -3.07
CA ASP A 235 -1.82 12.87 -3.89
C ASP A 235 -0.34 13.26 -3.65
N MET A 236 0.31 12.59 -2.71
CA MET A 236 1.66 12.95 -2.25
C MET A 236 2.70 12.89 -3.38
N GLY A 237 3.14 14.08 -3.81
CA GLY A 237 4.20 14.26 -4.78
C GLY A 237 3.79 15.08 -6.01
N GLU A 238 2.51 15.13 -6.34
CA GLU A 238 1.99 15.99 -7.41
C GLU A 238 1.75 17.42 -6.90
N ASP A 239 0.97 17.59 -5.83
CA ASP A 239 0.58 18.91 -5.31
C ASP A 239 1.53 19.47 -4.23
N PHE A 240 2.15 18.58 -3.45
CA PHE A 240 3.06 18.93 -2.36
C PHE A 240 4.19 19.94 -2.68
N PRO A 241 4.77 20.02 -3.89
CA PRO A 241 5.81 21.01 -4.19
C PRO A 241 5.31 22.46 -4.19
N GLU A 242 4.02 22.70 -4.44
CA GLU A 242 3.47 24.04 -4.67
C GLU A 242 2.87 24.65 -3.39
N ASP A 243 2.15 23.85 -2.60
CA ASP A 243 1.46 24.28 -1.37
C ASP A 243 2.01 23.63 -0.08
N GLN A 244 2.91 22.65 -0.20
CA GLN A 244 3.43 21.85 0.92
C GLN A 244 2.36 21.04 1.64
N GLU A 245 1.24 20.76 0.99
CA GLU A 245 0.14 19.93 1.49
C GLU A 245 0.04 18.61 0.70
N GLY A 246 -0.48 17.58 1.36
CA GLY A 246 -0.69 16.27 0.74
C GLY A 246 -0.99 15.19 1.79
N GLU A 247 -1.62 14.12 1.33
CA GLU A 247 -2.14 13.01 2.13
C GLU A 247 -1.58 11.67 1.68
N TYR A 248 -1.36 10.77 2.64
CA TYR A 248 -1.05 9.37 2.35
C TYR A 248 -2.30 8.53 2.66
N SER A 249 -2.99 8.08 1.61
CA SER A 249 -4.08 7.13 1.72
C SER A 249 -3.66 5.77 1.15
N LEU A 250 -3.76 4.71 1.94
CA LEU A 250 -3.54 3.33 1.48
C LEU A 250 -4.55 2.42 2.14
N GLU A 251 -5.57 2.06 1.38
CA GLU A 251 -6.56 1.11 1.85
C GLU A 251 -6.22 -0.29 1.36
N ILE A 252 -6.24 -1.25 2.28
CA ILE A 252 -6.03 -2.66 1.96
C ILE A 252 -7.26 -3.40 2.50
N ASN A 253 -8.12 -3.78 1.57
CA ASN A 253 -9.34 -4.52 1.85
C ASN A 253 -9.14 -6.00 1.52
N ILE A 254 -9.76 -6.85 2.34
CA ILE A 254 -9.77 -8.29 2.10
C ILE A 254 -11.22 -8.79 2.04
N GLU A 255 -11.53 -9.51 0.98
CA GLU A 255 -12.76 -10.24 0.84
C GLU A 255 -12.47 -11.74 0.81
N ALA A 256 -13.24 -12.52 1.56
CA ALA A 256 -13.08 -13.96 1.65
C ALA A 256 -14.38 -14.63 1.24
N GLU A 257 -14.33 -15.37 0.14
CA GLU A 257 -15.46 -16.08 -0.45
C GLU A 257 -15.15 -17.58 -0.50
N VAL A 258 -16.18 -18.40 -0.27
CA VAL A 258 -16.06 -19.85 -0.43
C VAL A 258 -16.55 -20.22 -1.83
N VAL A 259 -15.66 -20.78 -2.64
CA VAL A 259 -15.97 -21.26 -3.98
C VAL A 259 -16.27 -22.76 -3.91
N ASP A 260 -17.42 -23.16 -4.45
CA ASP A 260 -17.89 -24.55 -4.51
C ASP A 260 -17.24 -25.36 -5.64
#